data_AF-A0A940YAA5-F1
#
_entry.id   AF-A0A940YAA5-F1
#
_cell.length_a   1.000
_cell.length_b   1.000
_cell.length_c   1.000
_cell.angle_alpha   90.00
_cell.angle_beta   90.00
_cell.angle_gamma   90.00
#
_symmetry.space_group_name_H-M   'P 1'
#
loop_
_entity.id
_entity.type
_entity.pdbx_description
1 polymer ?
#
loop_
_entity_poly.entity_id
_entity_poly.type
_entity_poly.pdbx_seq_one_letter_code
_entity_poly.pdbx_strand_id
1 'polypeptide(L)'
;MRDSKEILDSWDAYSDEHTDLAGWPHDDDAYGLRQQRRDADTAEAFETLHTGARRLLETAGKQLSGIPNALIQSRWIYQLDLLRYGLDRLDALQEDWLGTRDSLPAHAQPGTPVHDTALAEHQAECWSYLDDWASHGHILREINTTATAAPSPLPPPPTALPAPANSRPPTARR
;
A
#
# COMPACT_ATOMS: atom_id res chain seq x y z
N MET A 1 -6.35 13.24 9.94
CA MET A 1 -6.00 11.97 9.27
C MET A 1 -4.90 11.34 10.10
N ARG A 2 -5.17 10.21 10.75
CA ARG A 2 -4.13 9.41 11.43
C ARG A 2 -3.43 8.54 10.40
N ASP A 3 -2.15 8.27 10.60
CA ASP A 3 -1.41 7.31 9.78
C ASP A 3 -1.92 5.90 10.09
N SER A 4 -2.09 5.03 9.08
CA SER A 4 -2.52 3.63 9.28
C SER A 4 -1.61 2.92 10.29
N LYS A 5 -0.32 3.24 10.31
CA LYS A 5 0.61 2.72 11.31
C LYS A 5 0.26 3.15 12.75
N GLU A 6 -0.15 4.40 12.96
CA GLU A 6 -0.55 4.87 14.29
C GLU A 6 -1.81 4.16 14.78
N ILE A 7 -2.72 3.81 13.87
CA ILE A 7 -3.94 3.06 14.20
C ILE A 7 -3.58 1.63 14.63
N LEU A 8 -2.68 0.96 13.90
CA LEU A 8 -2.17 -0.37 14.27
C LEU A 8 -1.42 -0.36 15.60
N ASP A 9 -0.44 0.54 15.75
CA ASP A 9 0.35 0.63 16.98
C ASP A 9 -0.55 0.93 18.20
N SER A 10 -1.57 1.77 18.03
CA SER A 10 -2.56 2.04 19.09
C SER A 10 -3.46 0.85 19.38
N TRP A 11 -3.76 0.03 18.39
CA TRP A 11 -4.56 -1.18 18.58
C TRP A 11 -3.76 -2.25 19.31
N ASP A 12 -2.52 -2.50 18.90
CA ASP A 12 -1.65 -3.51 19.51
C ASP A 12 -1.44 -3.20 21.00
N ALA A 13 -1.13 -1.95 21.34
CA ALA A 13 -0.98 -1.53 22.72
C ALA A 13 -2.27 -1.71 23.55
N TYR A 14 -3.43 -1.42 22.96
CA TYR A 14 -4.71 -1.62 23.63
C TYR A 14 -4.99 -3.11 23.83
N SER A 15 -4.78 -3.92 22.78
CA SER A 15 -5.01 -5.36 22.80
C SER A 15 -4.16 -6.04 23.86
N ASP A 16 -2.87 -5.71 23.94
CA ASP A 16 -1.94 -6.27 24.93
C ASP A 16 -2.34 -5.92 26.38
N GLU A 17 -2.88 -4.72 26.62
CA GLU A 17 -3.32 -4.29 27.95
C GLU A 17 -4.68 -4.88 28.35
N HIS A 18 -5.54 -5.19 27.37
CA HIS A 18 -6.94 -5.56 27.61
C HIS A 18 -7.24 -7.04 27.35
N THR A 19 -6.22 -7.86 27.11
CA THR A 19 -6.34 -9.32 26.96
C THR A 19 -5.50 -10.07 27.99
N ASP A 20 -5.94 -11.27 28.33
CA ASP A 20 -5.18 -12.18 29.19
C ASP A 20 -4.02 -12.87 28.45
N LEU A 21 -3.24 -13.69 29.16
CA LEU A 21 -2.11 -14.43 28.57
C LEU A 21 -2.51 -15.42 27.46
N ALA A 22 -3.79 -15.76 27.36
CA ALA A 22 -4.34 -16.61 26.30
C ALA A 22 -4.97 -15.78 25.16
N GLY A 23 -4.91 -14.44 25.23
CA GLY A 23 -5.45 -13.53 24.23
C GLY A 23 -6.96 -13.29 24.37
N TRP A 24 -7.58 -13.69 25.49
CA TRP A 24 -9.00 -13.43 25.73
C TRP A 24 -9.20 -12.03 26.32
N PRO A 25 -10.13 -11.23 25.78
CA PRO A 25 -10.41 -9.91 26.33
C PRO A 25 -10.92 -10.00 27.78
N HIS A 26 -10.53 -9.02 28.60
CA HIS A 26 -11.02 -8.87 29.97
C HIS A 26 -12.48 -8.37 30.02
N ASP A 27 -12.88 -7.62 28.99
CA ASP A 27 -14.22 -7.08 28.78
C ASP A 27 -14.55 -7.17 27.28
N ASP A 28 -15.38 -8.17 26.92
CA ASP A 28 -15.74 -8.46 25.53
C ASP A 28 -16.43 -7.27 24.84
N ASP A 29 -17.30 -6.56 25.57
CA ASP A 29 -18.09 -5.46 25.03
C ASP A 29 -17.19 -4.25 24.73
N ALA A 30 -16.35 -3.85 25.70
CA ALA A 30 -15.42 -2.75 25.53
C ALA A 30 -14.38 -3.04 24.44
N TYR A 31 -13.89 -4.27 24.39
CA TYR A 31 -12.94 -4.72 23.38
C TYR A 31 -13.57 -4.70 21.99
N GLY A 32 -14.79 -5.23 21.84
CA GLY A 32 -15.54 -5.21 20.59
C GLY A 32 -15.81 -3.79 20.07
N LEU A 33 -16.19 -2.85 20.94
CA LEU A 33 -16.34 -1.44 20.57
C LEU A 33 -15.03 -0.81 20.11
N ARG A 34 -13.91 -1.15 20.76
CA ARG A 34 -12.61 -0.65 20.35
C ARG A 34 -12.16 -1.23 19.01
N GLN A 35 -12.48 -2.51 18.77
CA GLN A 35 -12.23 -3.19 17.50
C GLN A 35 -13.00 -2.53 16.35
N GLN A 36 -14.31 -2.30 16.52
CA GLN A 36 -15.13 -1.59 15.54
C GLN A 36 -14.56 -0.20 15.22
N ARG A 37 -14.09 0.52 16.25
CA ARG A 37 -13.49 1.85 16.04
C ARG A 37 -12.20 1.76 15.22
N ARG A 38 -11.35 0.77 15.49
CA ARG A 38 -10.13 0.52 14.73
C ARG A 38 -10.47 0.23 13.27
N ASP A 39 -11.42 -0.65 13.01
CA ASP A 39 -11.81 -1.04 11.66
C ASP A 39 -12.33 0.16 10.86
N ALA A 40 -13.16 0.99 11.49
CA ALA A 40 -13.63 2.25 10.91
C ALA A 40 -12.50 3.25 10.64
N ASP A 41 -11.60 3.47 11.60
CA ASP A 41 -10.47 4.40 11.47
C ASP A 41 -9.53 3.95 10.33
N THR A 42 -9.27 2.65 10.19
CA THR A 42 -8.40 2.11 9.14
C THR A 42 -9.06 2.17 7.77
N ALA A 43 -10.37 1.88 7.67
CA ALA A 43 -11.12 2.05 6.43
C ALA A 43 -11.06 3.51 5.96
N GLU A 44 -11.32 4.48 6.86
CA GLU A 44 -11.24 5.91 6.56
C GLU A 44 -9.83 6.32 6.08
N ALA A 45 -8.78 5.81 6.71
CA ALA A 45 -7.40 6.10 6.29
C ALA A 45 -7.12 5.60 4.87
N PHE A 46 -7.63 4.40 4.53
CA PHE A 46 -7.40 3.77 3.23
C PHE A 46 -8.18 4.43 2.08
N GLU A 47 -9.34 5.03 2.32
CA GLU A 47 -10.14 5.71 1.29
C GLU A 47 -9.32 6.74 0.49
N THR A 48 -8.41 7.45 1.17
CA THR A 48 -7.53 8.43 0.52
C THR A 48 -6.56 7.80 -0.49
N LEU A 49 -6.18 6.53 -0.27
CA LEU A 49 -5.27 5.76 -1.12
C LEU A 49 -6.02 4.98 -2.20
N HIS A 50 -7.26 4.54 -1.92
CA HIS A 50 -8.03 3.60 -2.75
C HIS A 50 -8.07 4.02 -4.22
N THR A 51 -8.42 5.28 -4.50
CA THR A 51 -8.51 5.84 -5.87
C THR A 51 -7.20 5.71 -6.67
N GLY A 52 -6.04 5.73 -5.99
CA GLY A 52 -4.71 5.64 -6.61
C GLY A 52 -4.04 4.26 -6.52
N ALA A 53 -4.55 3.36 -5.67
CA ALA A 53 -3.88 2.12 -5.28
C ALA A 53 -3.55 1.24 -6.49
N ARG A 54 -4.51 1.04 -7.41
CA ARG A 54 -4.30 0.23 -8.62
C ARG A 54 -3.17 0.77 -9.50
N ARG A 55 -3.12 2.09 -9.71
CA ARG A 55 -2.04 2.73 -10.49
C ARG A 55 -0.68 2.59 -9.80
N LEU A 56 -0.64 2.71 -8.47
CA LEU A 56 0.60 2.51 -7.71
C LEU A 56 1.12 1.08 -7.86
N LEU A 57 0.25 0.07 -7.76
CA LEU A 57 0.60 -1.34 -7.96
C LEU A 57 1.10 -1.61 -9.38
N GLU A 58 0.42 -1.08 -10.41
CA GLU A 58 0.85 -1.21 -11.80
C GLU A 58 2.22 -0.57 -12.05
N THR A 59 2.46 0.60 -11.44
CA THR A 59 3.73 1.33 -11.55
C THR A 59 4.85 0.53 -10.88
N ALA A 60 4.62 0.05 -9.65
CA ALA A 60 5.57 -0.77 -8.93
C ALA A 60 5.89 -2.08 -9.68
N GLY A 61 4.89 -2.75 -10.28
CA GLY A 61 5.12 -3.94 -11.10
C GLY A 61 5.98 -3.69 -12.34
N LYS A 62 5.76 -2.57 -13.03
CA LYS A 62 6.60 -2.15 -14.18
C LYS A 62 8.02 -1.82 -13.74
N GLN A 63 8.17 -1.09 -12.64
CA GLN A 63 9.47 -0.73 -12.07
C GLN A 63 10.25 -1.97 -11.65
N LEU A 64 9.60 -2.88 -10.94
CA LEU A 64 10.19 -4.14 -10.48
C LEU A 64 10.75 -4.96 -11.65
N SER A 65 10.03 -5.00 -12.78
CA SER A 65 10.47 -5.70 -13.99
C SER A 65 11.71 -5.09 -14.66
N GLY A 66 11.99 -3.80 -14.39
CA GLY A 66 13.16 -3.09 -14.93
C GLY A 66 14.37 -3.04 -13.99
N ILE A 67 14.21 -3.44 -12.73
CA ILE A 67 15.31 -3.48 -11.76
C ILE A 67 16.23 -4.67 -12.06
N PRO A 68 17.57 -4.50 -12.06
CA PRO A 68 18.49 -5.63 -12.15
C PRO A 68 18.24 -6.66 -11.03
N ASN A 69 18.20 -7.96 -11.36
CA ASN A 69 17.90 -9.04 -10.39
C ASN A 69 18.73 -8.99 -9.10
N ALA A 70 19.98 -8.52 -9.16
CA ALA A 70 20.86 -8.38 -8.00
C ALA A 70 20.38 -7.33 -6.97
N LEU A 71 19.50 -6.41 -7.37
CA LEU A 71 18.93 -5.36 -6.53
C LEU A 71 17.49 -5.67 -6.09
N ILE A 72 16.88 -6.73 -6.61
CA ILE A 72 15.51 -7.14 -6.26
C ILE A 72 15.53 -7.87 -4.92
N GLN A 73 14.66 -7.46 -4.00
CA GLN A 73 14.38 -8.24 -2.79
C GLN A 73 13.28 -9.26 -3.07
N SER A 74 13.51 -10.54 -2.75
CA SER A 74 12.56 -11.63 -3.01
C SER A 74 11.18 -11.38 -2.40
N ARG A 75 11.12 -10.73 -1.23
CA ARG A 75 9.86 -10.37 -0.55
C ARG A 75 8.96 -9.45 -1.37
N TRP A 76 9.52 -8.60 -2.23
CA TRP A 76 8.73 -7.61 -2.97
C TRP A 76 7.71 -8.25 -3.89
N ILE A 77 8.03 -9.39 -4.50
CA ILE A 77 7.11 -10.07 -5.42
C ILE A 77 5.88 -10.55 -4.65
N TYR A 78 6.09 -11.31 -3.57
CA TYR A 78 5.01 -11.81 -2.72
C TYR A 78 4.17 -10.67 -2.13
N GLN A 79 4.83 -9.64 -1.60
CA GLN A 79 4.12 -8.52 -0.98
C GLN A 79 3.33 -7.71 -2.03
N LEU A 80 3.82 -7.55 -3.26
CA LEU A 80 3.08 -6.88 -4.33
C LEU A 80 1.83 -7.68 -4.74
N ASP A 81 1.94 -9.00 -4.82
CA ASP A 81 0.81 -9.88 -5.13
C ASP A 81 -0.22 -9.88 -3.99
N LEU A 82 0.23 -9.86 -2.74
CA LEU A 82 -0.63 -9.74 -1.56
C LEU A 82 -1.42 -8.41 -1.57
N LEU A 83 -0.75 -7.28 -1.83
CA LEU A 83 -1.43 -5.98 -1.94
C LEU A 83 -2.43 -5.93 -3.10
N ARG A 84 -2.12 -6.57 -4.24
CA ARG A 84 -3.05 -6.66 -5.37
C ARG A 84 -4.27 -7.49 -5.01
N TYR A 85 -4.05 -8.66 -4.43
CA TYR A 85 -5.13 -9.52 -3.94
C TYR A 85 -6.01 -8.79 -2.92
N GLY A 86 -5.40 -8.14 -1.93
CA GLY A 86 -6.12 -7.35 -0.93
C GLY A 86 -6.98 -6.25 -1.55
N LEU A 87 -6.45 -5.52 -2.55
CA LEU A 87 -7.23 -4.50 -3.26
C LEU A 87 -8.42 -5.10 -4.03
N ASP A 88 -8.22 -6.22 -4.73
CA ASP A 88 -9.31 -6.88 -5.45
C ASP A 88 -10.39 -7.40 -4.49
N ARG A 89 -10.00 -7.83 -3.28
CA ARG A 89 -10.94 -8.23 -2.22
C ARG A 89 -11.69 -7.03 -1.63
N LEU A 90 -11.01 -5.90 -1.42
CA LEU A 90 -11.64 -4.68 -0.94
C LEU A 90 -12.65 -4.12 -1.95
N ASP A 91 -12.34 -4.17 -3.24
CA ASP A 91 -13.28 -3.78 -4.30
C ASP A 91 -14.54 -4.67 -4.29
N ALA A 92 -14.37 -5.98 -4.15
CA ALA A 92 -15.49 -6.91 -4.05
C ALA A 92 -16.36 -6.66 -2.79
N LEU A 93 -15.72 -6.47 -1.64
CA LEU A 93 -16.42 -6.15 -0.38
C LEU A 93 -17.16 -4.81 -0.46
N GLN A 94 -16.62 -3.84 -1.19
CA GLN A 94 -17.30 -2.58 -1.42
C GLN A 94 -18.55 -2.76 -2.29
N GLU A 95 -18.51 -3.60 -3.31
CA GLU A 95 -19.69 -3.95 -4.11
C GLU A 95 -20.75 -4.67 -3.26
N ASP A 96 -20.34 -5.63 -2.44
CA ASP A 96 -21.22 -6.36 -1.51
C ASP A 96 -21.85 -5.41 -0.47
N TRP A 97 -21.09 -4.45 0.04
CA TRP A 97 -21.58 -3.42 0.94
C TRP A 97 -22.64 -2.54 0.28
N LEU A 98 -22.43 -2.09 -0.96
CA LEU A 98 -23.43 -1.30 -1.69
C LEU A 98 -24.74 -2.10 -1.85
N GLY A 99 -24.65 -3.38 -2.20
CA GLY A 99 -25.83 -4.26 -2.28
C GLY A 99 -26.54 -4.45 -0.94
N THR A 100 -25.77 -4.64 0.14
CA THR A 100 -26.30 -4.77 1.51
C THR A 100 -27.01 -3.50 1.93
N ARG A 101 -26.35 -2.34 1.77
CA ARG A 101 -26.88 -1.03 2.10
C ARG A 101 -28.18 -0.72 1.34
N ASP A 102 -28.23 -1.03 0.05
CA ASP A 102 -29.41 -0.79 -0.79
C ASP A 102 -30.58 -1.74 -0.43
N SER A 103 -30.29 -2.87 0.21
CA SER A 103 -31.28 -3.83 0.72
C SER A 103 -31.79 -3.50 2.12
N LEU A 104 -31.18 -2.54 2.81
CA LEU A 104 -31.59 -2.17 4.17
C LEU A 104 -32.98 -1.52 4.17
N PRO A 105 -33.76 -1.68 5.27
CA PRO A 105 -35.03 -0.99 5.42
C PRO A 105 -34.87 0.53 5.29
N ALA A 106 -35.87 1.23 4.74
CA ALA A 106 -35.78 2.68 4.51
C ALA A 106 -35.48 3.52 5.76
N HIS A 107 -35.82 3.02 6.96
CA HIS A 107 -35.52 3.67 8.23
C HIS A 107 -34.12 3.38 8.79
N ALA A 108 -33.39 2.42 8.21
CA ALA A 108 -32.03 2.06 8.61
C ALA A 108 -31.03 3.04 7.96
N GLN A 109 -30.94 4.22 8.55
CA GLN A 109 -30.01 5.29 8.15
C GLN A 109 -28.75 5.26 9.02
N PRO A 110 -27.66 5.93 8.63
CA PRO A 110 -26.49 6.11 9.50
C PRO A 110 -26.86 6.59 10.90
N GLY A 111 -26.31 5.97 11.94
CA GLY A 111 -26.67 6.23 13.33
C GLY A 111 -27.81 5.36 13.87
N THR A 112 -28.36 4.47 13.05
CA THR A 112 -29.33 3.47 13.50
C THR A 112 -28.65 2.12 13.75
N PRO A 113 -29.09 1.34 14.75
CA PRO A 113 -28.45 0.06 15.07
C PRO A 113 -28.39 -0.91 13.89
N VAL A 114 -29.39 -0.91 13.01
CA VAL A 114 -29.44 -1.79 11.83
C VAL A 114 -28.36 -1.40 10.82
N HIS A 115 -28.22 -0.12 10.53
CA HIS A 115 -27.19 0.37 9.60
C HIS A 115 -25.79 0.21 10.20
N ASP A 116 -25.61 0.63 11.46
CA ASP A 116 -24.29 0.69 12.09
C ASP A 116 -23.74 -0.72 12.37
N THR A 117 -24.60 -1.69 12.69
CA THR A 117 -24.20 -3.11 12.77
C THR A 117 -23.74 -3.63 11.41
N ALA A 118 -24.50 -3.40 10.35
CA ALA A 118 -24.14 -3.85 9.00
C ALA A 118 -22.84 -3.21 8.51
N LEU A 119 -22.64 -1.92 8.82
CA LEU A 119 -21.40 -1.22 8.52
C LEU A 119 -20.21 -1.78 9.31
N ALA A 120 -20.40 -2.06 10.60
CA ALA A 120 -19.36 -2.64 11.46
C ALA A 120 -18.95 -4.04 10.98
N GLU A 121 -19.89 -4.88 10.54
CA GLU A 121 -19.62 -6.19 9.94
C GLU A 121 -18.79 -6.03 8.65
N HIS A 122 -19.20 -5.15 7.74
CA HIS A 122 -18.44 -4.87 6.52
C HIS A 122 -17.00 -4.39 6.82
N GLN A 123 -16.85 -3.47 7.78
CA GLN A 123 -15.53 -2.96 8.17
C GLN A 123 -14.65 -4.05 8.80
N ALA A 124 -15.24 -4.94 9.59
CA ALA A 124 -14.54 -6.09 10.16
C ALA A 124 -14.08 -7.09 9.08
N GLU A 125 -14.87 -7.29 8.02
CA GLU A 125 -14.46 -8.12 6.87
C GLU A 125 -13.31 -7.49 6.07
N CYS A 126 -13.35 -6.16 5.90
CA CYS A 126 -12.28 -5.41 5.22
C CYS A 126 -10.97 -5.40 6.01
N TRP A 127 -11.04 -5.48 7.35
CA TRP A 127 -9.92 -5.28 8.26
C TRP A 127 -8.63 -6.00 7.82
N SER A 128 -8.70 -7.32 7.60
CA SER A 128 -7.49 -8.11 7.29
C SER A 128 -6.75 -7.63 6.04
N TYR A 129 -7.48 -7.22 5.01
CA TYR A 129 -6.88 -6.69 3.78
C TYR A 129 -6.34 -5.28 3.98
N LEU A 130 -6.99 -4.46 4.80
CA LEU A 130 -6.50 -3.14 5.15
C LEU A 130 -5.24 -3.21 6.02
N ASP A 131 -5.14 -4.19 6.90
CA ASP A 131 -3.96 -4.49 7.71
C ASP A 131 -2.78 -4.90 6.83
N ASP A 132 -3.00 -5.76 5.82
CA ASP A 132 -1.98 -6.08 4.81
C ASP A 132 -1.48 -4.82 4.09
N TRP A 133 -2.38 -3.90 3.73
CA TRP A 133 -2.05 -2.63 3.09
C TRP A 133 -1.24 -1.71 4.00
N ALA A 134 -1.61 -1.59 5.28
CA ALA A 134 -0.89 -0.82 6.27
C ALA A 134 0.51 -1.40 6.53
N SER A 135 0.61 -2.73 6.63
CA SER A 135 1.85 -3.45 6.93
C SER A 135 2.82 -3.49 5.74
N HIS A 136 2.32 -3.59 4.51
CA HIS A 136 3.14 -3.85 3.32
C HIS A 136 3.15 -2.73 2.28
N GLY A 137 2.31 -1.68 2.40
CA GLY A 137 2.26 -0.57 1.44
C GLY A 137 3.60 0.16 1.24
N HIS A 138 4.49 0.11 2.23
CA HIS A 138 5.83 0.74 2.16
C HIS A 138 6.71 0.17 1.02
N ILE A 139 6.47 -1.07 0.57
CA ILE A 139 7.25 -1.69 -0.52
C ILE A 139 7.15 -0.90 -1.82
N LEU A 140 6.03 -0.21 -2.05
CA LEU A 140 5.80 0.58 -3.26
C LEU A 140 6.82 1.72 -3.34
N ARG A 141 7.16 2.31 -2.19
CA ARG A 141 8.21 3.32 -2.08
C ARG A 141 9.59 2.71 -2.28
N GLU A 142 9.87 1.56 -1.68
CA GLU A 142 11.16 0.88 -1.82
C GLU A 142 11.49 0.50 -3.27
N ILE A 143 10.51 -0.06 -3.98
CA ILE A 143 10.62 -0.40 -5.41
C ILE A 143 10.89 0.88 -6.21
N ASN A 144 10.13 1.94 -5.98
CA ASN A 144 10.30 3.22 -6.69
C ASN A 144 11.69 3.84 -6.44
N THR A 145 12.15 3.86 -5.19
CA THR A 145 13.49 4.36 -4.83
C THR A 145 14.57 3.53 -5.49
N THR A 146 14.44 2.21 -5.49
CA THR A 146 15.42 1.30 -6.10
C THR A 146 15.44 1.45 -7.62
N ALA A 147 14.27 1.54 -8.26
CA ALA A 147 14.16 1.76 -9.71
C ALA A 147 14.76 3.10 -10.14
N THR A 148 14.58 4.16 -9.33
CA THR A 148 15.15 5.49 -9.62
C THR A 148 16.66 5.53 -9.41
N ALA A 149 17.18 4.76 -8.45
CA ALA A 149 18.61 4.66 -8.19
C ALA A 149 19.34 3.66 -9.10
N ALA A 150 18.60 2.79 -9.80
CA ALA A 150 19.17 1.78 -10.68
C ALA A 150 19.96 2.46 -11.81
N PRO A 151 21.22 2.04 -12.07
CA PRO A 151 21.99 2.54 -13.19
C PRO A 151 21.22 2.34 -14.49
N SER A 152 21.18 3.37 -15.34
CA SER A 152 20.55 3.28 -16.65
C SER A 152 21.20 2.12 -17.44
N PRO A 153 20.41 1.18 -17.99
CA PRO A 153 20.95 0.06 -18.78
C PRO A 153 21.53 0.51 -20.12
N LEU A 154 21.40 1.80 -20.47
CA LEU A 154 22.00 2.34 -21.68
C LEU A 154 23.53 2.41 -21.53
N PRO A 155 24.30 1.86 -22.48
CA PRO A 155 25.73 2.04 -22.49
C PRO A 155 26.05 3.54 -22.54
N PRO A 156 27.11 3.99 -21.83
CA PRO A 156 27.53 5.38 -21.91
C PRO A 156 27.78 5.75 -23.39
N PRO A 157 27.40 6.96 -23.82
CA PRO A 157 27.69 7.40 -25.18
C PRO A 157 29.19 7.26 -25.45
N PRO A 158 29.59 6.78 -26.66
CA PRO A 158 31.00 6.59 -26.97
C PRO A 158 31.74 7.90 -26.73
N THR A 159 32.75 7.86 -25.86
CA THR A 159 33.64 9.00 -25.62
C THR A 159 34.31 9.35 -26.93
N ALA A 160 33.95 10.47 -27.53
CA ALA A 160 34.63 10.97 -28.71
C ALA A 160 36.08 11.27 -28.34
N LEU A 161 37.01 10.44 -28.81
CA LEU A 161 38.44 10.72 -28.71
C LEU A 161 38.72 12.06 -29.42
N PRO A 162 39.47 12.99 -28.80
CA PRO A 162 39.85 14.22 -29.46
C PRO A 162 40.62 13.89 -30.74
N ALA A 163 40.16 14.47 -31.86
CA ALA A 163 40.79 14.29 -33.16
C ALA A 163 42.26 14.74 -33.09
N PRO A 164 43.21 13.99 -33.69
CA PRO A 164 44.60 14.43 -33.75
C PRO A 164 44.67 15.76 -34.49
N ALA A 165 45.27 16.76 -33.85
CA ALA A 165 45.50 18.06 -34.46
C ALA A 165 46.42 17.88 -35.68
N ASN A 166 45.90 18.18 -36.87
CA ASN A 166 46.71 18.26 -38.08
C ASN A 166 47.76 19.37 -37.91
N SER A 167 48.98 18.99 -37.55
CA SER A 167 50.15 19.86 -37.57
C SER A 167 50.46 20.25 -39.02
N ARG A 168 50.15 21.50 -39.36
CA ARG A 168 50.45 22.13 -40.65
C ARG A 168 51.98 22.29 -40.81
N PRO A 169 52.59 21.90 -41.93
CA PRO A 169 54.03 22.07 -42.12
C PRO A 169 54.40 23.55 -42.32
N PRO A 170 55.61 23.97 -41.88
CA PRO A 170 56.04 25.36 -41.96
C PRO A 170 56.32 25.80 -43.40
N THR A 171 55.82 26.98 -43.73
CA THR A 171 56.04 27.69 -44.99
C THR A 171 57.52 28.11 -45.09
N ALA A 172 58.26 27.56 -46.05
CA ALA A 172 59.59 28.05 -46.41
C ALA A 172 59.45 29.29 -47.32
N ARG A 173 59.89 30.46 -46.84
CA ARG A 173 60.12 31.66 -47.67
C ARG A 173 61.45 31.50 -48.42
N ARG A 174 61.44 31.92 -49.69
CA ARG A 174 62.63 32.30 -50.47
C ARG A 174 62.46 33.72 -50.94
#